data_AF-A0A6A6LN36-F1
#
_entry.id   AF-A0A6A6LN36-F1
#
_cell.length_a   1.000
_cell.length_b   1.000
_cell.length_c   1.000
_cell.angle_alpha   90.00
_cell.angle_beta   90.00
_cell.angle_gamma   90.00
#
_symmetry.space_group_name_H-M   'P 1'
#
loop_
_entity.id
_entity.type
_entity.pdbx_description
1 polymer ?
#
loop_
_entity_poly.entity_id
_entity_poly.type
_entity_poly.pdbx_seq_one_letter_code
_entity_poly.pdbx_strand_id
1 'polypeptide(L)'
;MDDQVLLRFSPKNSDSTYYFSDMIGGTLTFFHGQGSRRCLEVSITLETSETINRHFVHPSRRNSPTITKVQSDHHEVVADLVQTSFLFSLPMDGPMSFSTPHVSVQWVLRFEFFTTPKNVDWTRYEHPLLVEGRDKSEWVLPITVHAPPPGTLGAHTKDEKHFSLEPVWFRT
;
A
#
# COMPACT_ATOMS: atom_id res chain seq x y z
N MET A 1 26.64 -8.26 -0.61
CA MET A 1 25.21 -8.15 -0.24
C MET A 1 24.65 -9.56 -0.28
N ASP A 2 24.70 -10.28 0.84
CA ASP A 2 23.98 -11.55 0.98
C ASP A 2 22.50 -11.21 1.21
N ASP A 3 21.86 -10.77 0.12
CA ASP A 3 20.45 -10.38 0.03
C ASP A 3 19.59 -11.63 -0.08
N GLN A 4 19.59 -12.42 0.99
CA GLN A 4 18.58 -13.45 1.15
C GLN A 4 17.24 -12.73 1.25
N VAL A 5 16.43 -12.89 0.21
CA VAL A 5 15.07 -12.34 0.14
C VAL A 5 14.35 -12.71 1.44
N LEU A 6 13.87 -11.70 2.18
CA LEU A 6 13.27 -11.86 3.51
C LEU A 6 11.81 -12.31 3.46
N LEU A 7 11.12 -11.94 2.38
CA LEU A 7 9.72 -12.25 2.19
C LEU A 7 9.36 -12.30 0.71
N ARG A 8 8.21 -12.90 0.43
CA ARG A 8 7.54 -12.85 -0.86
C ARG A 8 6.29 -11.99 -0.75
N PHE A 9 6.21 -10.95 -1.57
CA PHE A 9 4.97 -10.22 -1.79
C PHE A 9 4.18 -10.84 -2.93
N SER A 10 2.91 -11.14 -2.68
CA SER A 10 1.96 -11.61 -3.67
C SER A 10 0.83 -10.58 -3.80
N PRO A 11 0.89 -9.65 -4.77
CA PRO A 11 -0.16 -8.67 -4.98
C PRO A 11 -1.44 -9.35 -5.48
N LYS A 12 -2.60 -8.80 -5.10
CA LYS A 12 -3.89 -9.23 -5.66
C LYS A 12 -4.00 -8.94 -7.16
N ASN A 13 -3.30 -7.91 -7.65
CA ASN A 13 -3.22 -7.54 -9.07
C ASN A 13 -1.74 -7.50 -9.48
N SER A 14 -1.34 -8.37 -10.42
CA SER A 14 0.05 -8.50 -10.87
C SER A 14 0.56 -7.30 -11.66
N ASP A 15 -0.34 -6.58 -12.33
CA ASP A 15 0.01 -5.56 -13.32
C ASP A 15 0.27 -4.20 -12.66
N SER A 16 0.14 -4.13 -11.33
CA SER A 16 0.35 -2.92 -10.52
C SER A 16 -0.41 -1.70 -11.04
N THR A 17 -1.52 -1.95 -11.74
CA THR A 17 -2.35 -0.95 -12.40
C THR A 17 -3.76 -1.03 -11.82
N TYR A 18 -4.27 0.10 -11.38
CA TYR A 18 -5.51 0.23 -10.63
C TYR A 18 -6.32 1.43 -11.14
N TYR A 19 -7.58 1.46 -10.77
CA TYR A 19 -8.51 2.56 -11.00
C TYR A 19 -8.99 3.13 -9.67
N PHE A 20 -9.55 4.34 -9.68
CA PHE A 20 -10.22 4.85 -8.47
C PHE A 20 -11.29 3.87 -7.99
N SER A 21 -11.51 3.79 -6.68
CA SER A 21 -12.30 2.78 -5.96
C SER A 21 -11.76 1.34 -5.97
N ASP A 22 -10.68 1.04 -6.70
CA ASP A 22 -10.09 -0.29 -6.60
C ASP A 22 -9.55 -0.55 -5.19
N MET A 23 -9.65 -1.81 -4.79
CA MET A 23 -8.99 -2.29 -3.58
C MET A 23 -7.60 -2.82 -3.92
N ILE A 24 -6.59 -2.21 -3.33
CA ILE A 24 -5.19 -2.64 -3.41
C ILE A 24 -4.92 -3.53 -2.21
N GLY A 25 -4.58 -4.79 -2.45
CA GLY A 25 -4.20 -5.69 -1.38
C GLY A 25 -3.16 -6.69 -1.83
N GLY A 26 -2.61 -7.38 -0.86
CA GLY A 26 -1.69 -8.46 -1.11
C GLY A 26 -1.29 -9.17 0.16
N THR A 27 -0.49 -10.20 -0.04
CA THR A 27 -0.04 -11.10 1.01
C THR A 27 1.48 -11.02 1.10
N LEU A 28 1.98 -10.91 2.33
CA LEU A 28 3.40 -10.95 2.65
C LEU A 28 3.70 -12.27 3.34
N THR A 29 4.50 -13.12 2.70
CA THR A 29 4.94 -14.40 3.26
C THR A 29 6.40 -14.30 3.69
N PHE A 30 6.69 -14.52 4.96
CA PHE A 30 8.03 -14.40 5.53
C PHE A 30 8.77 -15.74 5.47
N PHE A 31 10.01 -15.72 4.99
CA PHE A 31 10.81 -16.94 4.90
C PHE A 31 11.42 -17.29 6.26
N HIS A 32 11.22 -18.54 6.68
CA HIS A 32 11.76 -19.07 7.92
C HIS A 32 12.83 -20.11 7.60
N GLY A 33 14.04 -19.91 8.12
CA GLY A 33 15.17 -20.84 7.97
C GLY A 33 16.18 -20.72 9.12
N GLN A 34 17.03 -21.73 9.30
CA GLN A 34 18.08 -21.67 10.31
C GLN A 34 19.04 -20.50 10.02
N GLY A 35 19.26 -19.63 11.01
CA GLY A 35 20.09 -18.43 10.86
C GLY A 35 19.44 -17.26 10.10
N SER A 36 18.22 -17.44 9.57
CA SER A 36 17.47 -16.39 8.89
C SER A 36 16.99 -15.30 9.85
N ARG A 37 16.75 -14.11 9.30
CA ARG A 37 16.14 -13.01 10.04
C ARG A 37 14.65 -13.27 10.20
N ARG A 38 14.09 -12.91 11.36
CA ARG A 38 12.65 -12.98 11.62
C ARG A 38 12.04 -11.59 11.49
N CYS A 39 10.88 -11.49 10.85
CA CYS A 39 10.16 -10.23 10.78
C CYS A 39 9.40 -10.02 12.09
N LEU A 40 9.56 -8.84 12.69
CA LEU A 40 8.96 -8.48 13.97
C LEU A 40 7.78 -7.54 13.78
N GLU A 41 7.93 -6.56 12.89
CA GLU A 41 6.91 -5.55 12.60
C GLU A 41 6.93 -5.24 11.11
N VAL A 42 5.75 -4.94 10.58
CA VAL A 42 5.57 -4.46 9.22
C VAL A 42 4.74 -3.19 9.23
N SER A 43 5.10 -2.25 8.37
CA SER A 43 4.29 -1.08 8.05
C SER A 43 4.18 -0.97 6.54
N ILE A 44 2.99 -0.65 6.06
CA ILE A 44 2.68 -0.51 4.65
C ILE A 44 1.97 0.81 4.49
N THR A 45 2.45 1.67 3.61
CA THR A 45 1.90 3.00 3.40
C THR A 45 1.57 3.15 1.93
N LEU A 46 0.31 3.47 1.65
CA LEU A 46 -0.14 3.93 0.35
C LEU A 46 0.00 5.44 0.28
N GLU A 47 0.81 5.94 -0.64
CA GLU A 47 1.07 7.37 -0.78
C GLU A 47 1.11 7.81 -2.24
N THR A 48 0.87 9.11 -2.45
CA THR A 48 1.11 9.78 -3.72
C THR A 48 2.42 10.55 -3.64
N SER A 49 3.26 10.41 -4.65
CA SER A 49 4.52 11.15 -4.82
C SER A 49 4.39 12.09 -6.01
N GLU A 50 4.41 13.40 -5.73
CA GLU A 50 4.45 14.46 -6.72
C GLU A 50 5.89 14.95 -6.88
N THR A 51 6.45 14.84 -8.07
CA THR A 51 7.81 15.32 -8.38
C THR A 51 7.74 16.47 -9.37
N ILE A 52 8.16 17.66 -8.91
CA ILE A 52 8.22 18.87 -9.74
C ILE A 52 9.55 18.88 -10.50
N ASN A 53 9.49 19.20 -11.80
CA ASN A 53 10.68 19.35 -12.63
C ASN A 53 11.57 20.47 -12.07
N ARG A 54 12.88 20.19 -11.98
CA ARG A 54 13.90 21.08 -11.40
C ARG A 54 13.97 22.47 -12.04
N HIS A 55 13.51 22.63 -13.29
CA HIS A 55 13.47 23.92 -13.97
C HIS A 55 12.33 24.83 -13.48
N PHE A 56 11.28 24.23 -12.90
CA PHE A 56 10.06 24.92 -12.47
C PHE A 56 9.88 24.89 -10.94
N VAL A 57 10.71 24.13 -10.21
CA VAL A 57 10.66 24.08 -8.75
C VAL A 57 11.03 25.43 -8.13
N HIS A 58 10.29 25.84 -7.10
CA HIS A 58 10.62 27.03 -6.34
C HIS A 58 12.02 26.92 -5.71
N PRO A 59 12.85 28.00 -5.68
CA PRO A 59 14.21 27.94 -5.17
C PRO A 59 14.34 27.33 -3.77
N SER A 60 13.40 27.59 -2.87
CA SER A 60 13.41 27.02 -1.50
C SER A 60 13.24 25.49 -1.46
N ARG A 61 12.74 24.87 -2.53
CA ARG A 61 12.49 23.42 -2.62
C ARG A 61 13.43 22.72 -3.61
N ARG A 62 14.48 23.40 -4.09
CA ARG A 62 15.39 22.86 -5.12
C ARG A 62 16.10 21.57 -4.68
N ASN A 63 16.36 21.40 -3.39
CA ASN A 63 16.98 20.20 -2.81
C ASN A 63 15.97 19.08 -2.47
N SER A 64 14.67 19.36 -2.55
CA SER A 64 13.58 18.44 -2.23
C SER A 64 12.38 18.67 -3.16
N PRO A 65 12.54 18.42 -4.48
CA PRO A 65 11.50 18.72 -5.46
C PRO A 65 10.28 17.80 -5.35
N THR A 66 10.40 16.69 -4.61
CA THR A 66 9.34 15.71 -4.39
C THR A 66 8.50 16.08 -3.17
N ILE A 67 7.18 15.88 -3.27
CA ILE A 67 6.20 16.02 -2.20
C ILE A 67 5.49 14.67 -2.09
N THR A 68 5.46 14.07 -0.90
CA THR A 68 4.69 12.87 -0.64
C THR A 68 3.44 13.20 0.18
N LYS A 69 2.35 12.49 -0.08
CA LYS A 69 1.12 12.56 0.73
C LYS A 69 0.63 11.14 0.99
N VAL A 70 0.60 10.78 2.28
CA VAL A 70 0.03 9.51 2.75
C VAL A 70 -1.48 9.55 2.54
N GLN A 71 -2.00 8.47 1.97
CA GLN A 71 -3.43 8.27 1.72
C GLN A 71 -4.00 7.23 2.70
N SER A 72 -3.23 6.19 2.99
CA SER A 72 -3.58 5.17 3.99
C SER A 72 -2.32 4.47 4.48
N ASP A 73 -2.38 3.93 5.69
CA ASP A 73 -1.32 3.14 6.28
C ASP A 73 -1.86 1.92 7.01
N HIS A 74 -1.03 0.89 7.11
CA HIS A 74 -1.27 -0.36 7.84
C HIS A 74 -0.02 -0.67 8.66
N HIS A 75 -0.14 -0.79 9.97
CA HIS A 75 0.93 -1.25 10.86
C HIS A 75 0.51 -2.54 11.55
N GLU A 76 1.43 -3.49 11.64
CA GLU A 76 1.20 -4.74 12.33
C GLU A 76 2.48 -5.27 13.01
N VAL A 77 2.34 -5.70 14.26
CA VAL A 77 3.37 -6.44 14.98
C VAL A 77 3.21 -7.92 14.64
N VAL A 78 4.04 -8.41 13.72
CA VAL A 78 3.96 -9.79 13.22
C VAL A 78 4.73 -10.78 14.07
N ALA A 79 5.71 -10.37 14.87
CA ALA A 79 6.43 -11.21 15.84
C ALA A 79 6.74 -12.65 15.36
N ASP A 80 7.31 -12.79 14.16
CA ASP A 80 7.61 -14.08 13.48
C ASP A 80 6.40 -14.86 12.92
N LEU A 81 5.32 -14.17 12.55
CA LEU A 81 4.26 -14.80 11.77
C LEU A 81 4.78 -15.29 10.41
N VAL A 82 4.23 -16.39 9.93
CA VAL A 82 4.55 -16.94 8.60
C VAL A 82 4.04 -16.03 7.49
N GLN A 83 2.89 -15.38 7.71
CA GLN A 83 2.23 -14.60 6.68
C GLN A 83 1.31 -13.54 7.30
N THR A 84 1.19 -12.40 6.63
CA THR A 84 0.12 -11.41 6.86
C THR A 84 -0.44 -10.90 5.53
N SER A 85 -1.57 -10.20 5.56
CA SER A 85 -2.16 -9.52 4.42
C SER A 85 -2.66 -8.12 4.78
N PHE A 86 -2.70 -7.25 3.79
CA PHE A 86 -3.25 -5.91 3.91
C PHE A 86 -4.23 -5.61 2.78
N LEU A 87 -5.05 -4.58 3.00
CA LEU A 87 -6.01 -4.09 2.03
C LEU A 87 -6.20 -2.58 2.21
N PHE A 88 -6.05 -1.84 1.12
CA PHE A 88 -6.35 -0.42 1.02
C PHE A 88 -7.42 -0.19 -0.03
N SER A 89 -8.17 0.91 0.11
CA SER A 89 -9.13 1.38 -0.88
C SER A 89 -8.62 2.65 -1.52
N LEU A 90 -8.56 2.71 -2.85
CA LEU A 90 -8.17 3.93 -3.54
C LEU A 90 -9.26 5.00 -3.44
N PRO A 91 -8.93 6.23 -2.98
CA PRO A 91 -9.91 7.31 -2.87
C PRO A 91 -10.41 7.73 -4.25
N MET A 92 -11.71 8.05 -4.33
CA MET A 92 -12.36 8.50 -5.57
C MET A 92 -11.96 9.92 -5.99
N ASP A 93 -11.55 10.74 -5.04
CA ASP A 93 -11.09 12.12 -5.20
C ASP A 93 -9.55 12.25 -5.25
N GLY A 94 -8.85 11.11 -5.31
CA GLY A 94 -7.39 11.08 -5.46
C GLY A 94 -6.93 11.50 -6.86
N PRO A 95 -5.66 11.94 -7.01
CA PRO A 95 -5.10 12.19 -8.34
C PRO A 95 -4.86 10.85 -9.06
N MET A 96 -5.04 10.81 -10.38
CA MET A 96 -4.52 9.71 -11.18
C MET A 96 -2.99 9.82 -11.30
N SER A 97 -2.34 8.76 -11.73
CA SER A 97 -0.93 8.80 -12.14
C SER A 97 -0.81 9.51 -13.49
N PHE A 98 0.08 10.49 -13.58
CA PHE A 98 0.33 11.22 -14.81
C PHE A 98 1.72 11.84 -14.83
N SER A 99 2.16 12.24 -16.02
CA SER A 99 3.42 12.96 -16.20
C SER A 99 3.25 14.06 -17.24
N THR A 100 3.78 15.24 -16.91
CA THR A 100 3.84 16.42 -17.77
C THR A 100 5.27 16.96 -17.76
N PRO A 101 5.63 17.92 -18.63
CA PRO A 101 6.94 18.57 -18.56
C PRO A 101 7.23 19.28 -17.22
N HIS A 102 6.20 19.65 -16.45
CA HIS A 102 6.34 20.43 -15.22
C HIS A 102 6.31 19.56 -13.95
N VAL A 103 5.47 18.54 -13.94
CA VAL A 103 5.20 17.71 -12.75
C VAL A 103 4.80 16.30 -13.16
N SER A 104 5.19 15.33 -12.34
CA SER A 104 4.72 13.95 -12.41
C SER A 104 4.14 13.53 -11.06
N VAL A 105 3.01 12.83 -11.10
CA VAL A 105 2.36 12.24 -9.94
C VAL A 105 2.35 10.72 -10.13
N GLN A 106 2.83 10.00 -9.11
CA GLN A 106 2.88 8.54 -9.07
C GLN A 106 2.34 8.04 -7.74
N TRP A 107 1.65 6.90 -7.75
CA TRP A 107 1.26 6.21 -6.54
C TRP A 107 2.32 5.20 -6.11
N VAL A 108 2.45 5.01 -4.81
CA VAL A 108 3.51 4.20 -4.22
C VAL A 108 2.95 3.41 -3.05
N LEU A 109 3.25 2.11 -3.01
CA LEU A 109 3.21 1.30 -1.81
C LEU A 109 4.61 1.25 -1.21
N ARG A 110 4.76 1.80 0.00
CA ARG A 110 6.00 1.76 0.77
C ARG A 110 5.86 0.73 1.87
N PHE A 111 6.76 -0.23 1.89
CA PHE A 111 6.83 -1.27 2.91
C PHE A 111 8.03 -1.00 3.79
N GLU A 112 7.83 -1.02 5.10
CA GLU A 112 8.88 -0.92 6.09
C GLU A 112 8.81 -2.14 7.00
N PHE A 113 9.95 -2.75 7.29
CA PHE A 113 10.06 -3.96 8.09
C PHE A 113 11.07 -3.75 9.21
N PHE A 114 10.74 -4.21 10.41
CA PHE A 114 11.71 -4.41 11.47
C PHE A 114 12.00 -5.88 11.60
N THR A 115 13.28 -6.24 11.50
CA THR A 115 13.74 -7.62 11.49
C THR A 115 14.77 -7.84 12.59
N THR A 116 14.91 -9.08 13.03
CA THR A 116 16.02 -9.44 13.90
C THR A 116 17.37 -9.43 13.16
N PRO A 117 18.49 -9.32 13.88
CA PRO A 117 19.80 -9.67 13.34
C PRO A 117 19.81 -11.06 12.70
N LYS A 118 20.81 -11.32 11.85
CA LYS A 118 21.12 -12.70 11.42
C LYS A 118 21.71 -13.47 12.60
N ASN A 119 21.50 -14.78 12.65
CA ASN A 119 22.12 -15.69 13.64
C ASN A 119 21.83 -15.36 15.11
N VAL A 120 20.61 -14.93 15.43
CA VAL A 120 20.18 -14.71 16.83
C VAL A 120 20.21 -16.03 17.61
N ASP A 121 20.80 -15.97 18.80
CA ASP A 121 20.74 -17.05 19.79
C ASP A 121 19.38 -17.00 20.52
N TRP A 122 18.44 -17.80 20.01
CA TRP A 122 17.07 -17.88 20.53
C TRP A 122 16.98 -18.42 21.95
N THR A 123 18.05 -19.04 22.49
CA THR A 123 18.04 -19.54 23.88
C THR A 123 18.10 -18.42 24.91
N ARG A 124 18.53 -17.22 24.50
CA ARG A 124 18.70 -16.05 25.38
C ARG A 124 17.42 -15.22 25.53
N TYR A 125 16.40 -15.48 24.72
CA TYR A 125 15.21 -14.65 24.64
C TYR A 125 13.95 -15.50 24.80
N GLU A 126 13.07 -15.10 25.70
CA GLU A 126 11.76 -15.75 25.86
C GLU A 126 10.81 -15.45 24.68
N HIS A 127 10.98 -14.30 24.02
CA HIS A 127 10.09 -13.84 22.96
C HIS A 127 10.85 -13.08 21.86
N PRO A 128 10.48 -13.21 20.55
CA PRO A 128 11.19 -12.55 19.46
C PRO A 128 11.25 -11.02 19.54
N LEU A 129 10.23 -10.40 20.13
CA LEU A 129 10.21 -8.94 20.34
C LEU A 129 11.23 -8.46 21.38
N LEU A 130 11.82 -9.34 22.19
CA LEU A 130 12.86 -8.96 23.15
C LEU A 130 14.25 -8.89 22.52
N VAL A 131 14.39 -9.31 21.26
CA VAL A 131 15.67 -9.27 20.56
C VAL A 131 16.11 -7.82 20.34
N GLU A 132 17.30 -7.51 20.82
CA GLU A 132 17.97 -6.23 20.64
C GLU A 132 18.67 -6.14 19.27
N GLY A 133 19.02 -4.92 18.84
CA GLY A 133 19.75 -4.71 17.59
C GLY A 133 18.91 -4.95 16.33
N ARG A 134 17.62 -4.61 16.36
CA ARG A 134 16.71 -4.78 15.23
C ARG A 134 17.17 -3.97 14.01
N ASP A 135 17.06 -4.56 12.84
CA ASP A 135 17.37 -3.93 11.56
C ASP A 135 16.08 -3.46 10.86
N LYS A 136 16.07 -2.18 10.45
CA LYS A 136 15.01 -1.62 9.60
C LYS A 136 15.32 -1.84 8.12
N SER A 137 14.35 -2.30 7.36
CA SER A 137 14.42 -2.43 5.90
C SER A 137 13.24 -1.72 5.25
N GLU A 138 13.44 -1.17 4.06
CA GLU A 138 12.41 -0.47 3.30
C GLU A 138 12.35 -1.03 1.87
N TRP A 139 11.14 -1.18 1.35
CA TRP A 139 10.88 -1.53 -0.03
C TRP A 139 9.78 -0.64 -0.61
N VAL A 140 9.99 -0.13 -1.82
CA VAL A 140 9.08 0.80 -2.49
C VAL A 140 8.60 0.18 -3.78
N LEU A 141 7.28 0.06 -3.92
CA LEU A 141 6.61 -0.45 -5.11
C LEU A 141 5.79 0.68 -5.75
N PRO A 142 6.24 1.23 -6.89
CA PRO A 142 5.42 2.09 -7.73
C PRO A 142 4.17 1.35 -8.24
N ILE A 143 3.04 2.03 -8.22
CA ILE A 143 1.80 1.56 -8.86
C ILE A 143 1.22 2.67 -9.76
N THR A 144 0.46 2.26 -10.76
CA THR A 144 -0.24 3.17 -11.67
C THR A 144 -1.72 3.21 -11.29
N VAL A 145 -2.26 4.41 -11.12
CA VAL A 145 -3.69 4.62 -10.84
C VAL A 145 -4.31 5.44 -11.95
N HIS A 146 -5.45 5.02 -12.48
CA HIS A 146 -6.19 5.71 -13.52
C HIS A 146 -7.56 6.18 -13.04
N ALA A 147 -8.08 7.22 -13.68
CA ALA A 147 -9.49 7.56 -13.55
C ALA A 147 -10.36 6.41 -14.10
N PRO A 148 -11.54 6.15 -13.52
CA PRO A 148 -12.47 5.14 -14.01
C PRO A 148 -12.75 5.35 -15.51
N PRO A 149 -12.88 4.27 -16.30
CA PRO A 149 -13.32 4.38 -17.68
C PRO A 149 -14.66 5.14 -17.75
N PRO A 150 -14.91 5.96 -18.79
CA PRO A 150 -16.14 6.75 -18.94
C PRO A 150 -17.48 5.97 -18.99
N GLY A 151 -17.51 4.66 -18.70
CA GLY A 151 -18.71 3.81 -18.76
C GLY A 151 -19.09 3.08 -17.47
N THR A 152 -18.27 3.09 -16.42
CA THR A 152 -18.49 2.24 -15.24
C THR A 152 -19.47 2.83 -14.22
N LEU A 153 -19.75 4.13 -14.29
CA LEU A 153 -20.73 4.82 -13.42
C LEU A 153 -22.19 4.38 -13.67
N GLY A 154 -22.48 3.73 -14.82
CA GLY A 154 -23.85 3.31 -15.19
C GLY A 154 -24.24 1.89 -14.78
N ALA A 155 -23.34 1.10 -14.19
CA ALA A 155 -23.63 -0.30 -13.85
C ALA A 155 -24.18 -0.50 -12.42
N HIS A 156 -23.92 0.44 -11.50
CA HIS A 156 -24.40 0.34 -10.11
C HIS A 156 -25.82 0.88 -9.88
N THR A 157 -26.40 1.60 -10.84
CA THR A 157 -27.79 2.11 -10.75
C THR A 157 -28.84 1.17 -11.34
N LYS A 158 -28.44 -0.01 -11.85
CA LYS A 158 -29.36 -0.93 -12.55
C LYS A 158 -29.79 -2.17 -11.76
N ASP A 159 -29.54 -2.19 -10.44
CA ASP A 159 -29.98 -3.25 -9.52
C ASP A 159 -30.91 -2.76 -8.40
N GLU A 160 -31.51 -1.57 -8.53
CA GLU A 160 -32.73 -1.24 -7.78
C GLU A 160 -33.96 -1.78 -8.54
N LYS A 161 -34.11 -3.09 -8.47
CA LYS A 161 -35.31 -3.80 -8.92
C LYS A 161 -36.48 -3.41 -8.00
N HIS A 162 -37.27 -2.43 -8.44
CA HIS A 162 -38.69 -2.23 -8.16
C HIS A 162 -39.22 -2.90 -6.87
N PHE A 163 -39.17 -2.20 -5.74
CA PHE A 163 -40.21 -2.35 -4.72
C PHE A 163 -41.30 -1.32 -5.05
N SER A 164 -42.29 -1.77 -5.80
CA SER A 164 -43.53 -1.05 -6.06
C SER A 164 -44.29 -0.86 -4.75
N LEU A 165 -44.22 0.36 -4.19
CA LEU A 165 -45.18 0.85 -3.20
C LEU A 165 -46.31 1.55 -3.96
N GLU A 166 -47.46 0.89 -4.10
CA GLU A 166 -48.68 1.55 -4.59
C GLU A 166 -49.20 2.57 -3.56
N PRO A 167 -49.61 3.78 -3.97
CA PRO A 167 -50.30 4.71 -3.09
C PRO A 167 -51.81 4.41 -3.10
N VAL A 168 -52.33 3.96 -1.96
CA VAL A 168 -53.78 3.85 -1.70
C VAL A 168 -54.34 5.25 -1.44
N TRP A 169 -55.03 5.83 -2.43
CA TRP A 169 -55.82 7.04 -2.25
C TRP A 169 -57.17 6.68 -1.63
N PHE A 170 -57.39 7.02 -0.36
CA PHE A 170 -58.71 7.02 0.26
C PHE A 170 -59.53 8.18 -0.30
N ARG A 171 -60.68 7.87 -0.92
CA ARG A 171 -61.74 8.85 -1.18
C ARG A 171 -62.72 8.83 -0.01
N THR A 172 -62.93 9.98 0.61
CA THR A 172 -64.10 10.28 1.43
C THR A 172 -65.20 10.87 0.54
#